data_AF-A0A3N5KJL9-F1
#
_entry.id   AF-A0A3N5KJL9-F1
#
_cell.length_a   1.000
_cell.length_b   1.000
_cell.length_c   1.000
_cell.angle_alpha   90.00
_cell.angle_beta   90.00
_cell.angle_gamma   90.00
#
_symmetry.space_group_name_H-M   'P 1'
#
loop_
_entity.id
_entity.type
_entity.pdbx_description
1 polymer ?
#
loop_
_entity_poly.entity_id
_entity_poly.type
_entity_poly.pdbx_seq_one_letter_code
_entity_poly.pdbx_strand_id
1 'polypeptide(L)'
;MTDPRHEALHQIVKRLPSDFEPWGERSRGEGWGPDCSCGCRWFIPLEQGLHNDWGVCHNPESPRCGLLTFEHQGCHEFQEETDQGPDPKPLLREPHPARPLEAELLTNLKTRRARLEEALARATDHWGFEDPVYRFYHQSFKVYWMQNQTEVIMRELGELLPSQPLNPWFLEIIRQGTGMRFTPEDNSRWTEVTRPILEAFFHARFFLEMAVRYANLEEAPTPLPSGYAALLCLFGLR
;
A
#
# COMPACT_ATOMS: atom_id res chain seq x y z
N MET A 1 6.35 5.52 -11.02
CA MET A 1 6.00 6.91 -11.40
C MET A 1 4.97 6.88 -12.53
N THR A 2 3.69 6.89 -12.18
CA THR A 2 2.57 6.90 -13.16
C THR A 2 1.80 8.22 -13.13
N ASP A 3 2.13 9.12 -12.20
CA ASP A 3 1.49 10.43 -12.11
C ASP A 3 2.17 11.43 -13.08
N PRO A 4 1.42 12.04 -14.02
CA PRO A 4 2.01 12.96 -15.00
C PRO A 4 2.59 14.23 -14.36
N ARG A 5 2.27 14.53 -13.09
CA ARG A 5 2.79 15.71 -12.39
C ARG A 5 4.25 15.58 -11.98
N HIS A 6 4.82 14.37 -11.86
CA HIS A 6 6.24 14.21 -11.52
C HIS A 6 7.14 14.95 -12.52
N GLU A 7 6.85 14.83 -13.82
CA GLU A 7 7.64 15.49 -14.86
C GLU A 7 7.57 17.01 -14.75
N ALA A 8 6.37 17.57 -14.56
CA ALA A 8 6.18 19.00 -14.38
C ALA A 8 6.89 19.52 -13.12
N LEU A 9 6.85 18.77 -12.01
CA LEU A 9 7.51 19.14 -10.76
C LEU A 9 9.04 19.10 -10.88
N HIS A 10 9.60 18.13 -11.61
CA HIS A 10 11.03 18.09 -11.91
C HIS A 10 11.52 19.28 -12.75
N GLN A 11 10.65 19.89 -13.55
CA GLN A 11 11.00 21.07 -14.34
C GLN A 11 11.09 22.35 -13.48
N ILE A 12 10.38 22.40 -12.35
CA ILE A 12 10.32 23.60 -11.49
C ILE A 12 11.13 23.47 -10.19
N VAL A 13 11.46 22.24 -9.78
CA VAL A 13 12.20 21.99 -8.54
C VAL A 13 13.60 22.58 -8.61
N LYS A 14 13.99 23.32 -7.57
CA LYS A 14 15.35 23.86 -7.48
C LYS A 14 16.30 22.80 -6.98
N ARG A 15 17.43 22.69 -7.69
CA ARG A 15 18.62 21.94 -7.30
C ARG A 15 19.54 22.85 -6.52
N LEU A 16 20.00 22.40 -5.35
CA LEU A 16 20.95 23.12 -4.51
C LEU A 16 22.20 22.28 -4.28
N PRO A 17 23.37 22.88 -4.04
CA PRO A 17 24.59 22.14 -3.70
C PRO A 17 24.41 21.22 -2.48
N SER A 18 23.54 21.58 -1.53
CA SER A 18 23.24 20.77 -0.34
C SER A 18 22.45 19.49 -0.61
N ASP A 19 21.86 19.36 -1.80
CA ASP A 19 21.14 18.15 -2.20
C ASP A 19 22.10 17.00 -2.48
N PHE A 20 21.61 15.77 -2.34
CA PHE A 20 22.39 14.60 -2.71
C PHE A 20 22.56 14.51 -4.23
N GLU A 21 23.70 13.96 -4.65
CA GLU A 21 23.90 13.55 -6.04
C GLU A 21 22.77 12.59 -6.50
N PRO A 22 22.26 12.73 -7.74
CA PRO A 22 22.71 13.65 -8.81
C PRO A 22 22.03 15.02 -8.80
N TRP A 23 21.23 15.34 -7.78
CA TRP A 23 20.43 16.57 -7.72
C TRP A 23 21.20 17.76 -7.13
N GLY A 24 22.28 17.49 -6.39
CA GLY A 24 23.23 18.48 -5.89
C GLY A 24 24.65 17.94 -5.87
N GLU A 25 25.45 18.41 -4.93
CA GLU A 25 26.89 18.12 -4.81
C GLU A 25 27.20 17.28 -3.57
N ARG A 26 26.20 16.96 -2.74
CA ARG A 26 26.41 16.17 -1.53
C ARG A 26 26.52 14.69 -1.90
N SER A 27 27.67 14.08 -1.60
CA SER A 27 27.88 12.64 -1.75
C SER A 27 27.01 11.85 -0.76
N ARG A 28 26.38 10.77 -1.24
CA ARG A 28 25.70 9.79 -0.36
C ARG A 28 26.65 8.87 0.40
N GLY A 29 27.89 8.72 -0.08
CA GLY A 29 28.90 7.88 0.56
C GLY A 29 29.66 8.62 1.68
N GLU A 30 29.82 9.93 1.52
CA GLU A 30 30.63 10.76 2.44
C GLU A 30 29.79 11.70 3.31
N GLY A 31 28.58 12.07 2.86
CA GLY A 31 27.65 12.89 3.62
C GLY A 31 26.72 12.05 4.48
N TRP A 32 26.75 12.25 5.80
CA TRP A 32 25.82 11.60 6.74
C TRP A 32 24.42 12.23 6.69
N GLY A 33 23.35 11.42 6.67
CA GLY A 33 21.96 11.82 6.91
C GLY A 33 20.98 11.35 5.81
N PRO A 34 19.70 11.06 6.13
CA PRO A 34 18.66 10.82 5.13
C PRO A 34 18.37 12.07 4.28
N ASP A 35 17.69 11.90 3.15
CA ASP A 35 17.06 13.03 2.47
C ASP A 35 15.80 13.51 3.23
N CYS A 36 15.31 14.71 2.91
CA CYS A 36 14.26 15.34 3.71
C CYS A 36 12.94 14.54 3.72
N SER A 37 12.62 13.85 2.62
CA SER A 37 11.46 12.95 2.50
C SER A 37 11.54 11.70 3.38
N CYS A 38 12.74 11.30 3.81
CA CYS A 38 12.96 10.12 4.63
C CYS A 38 12.89 10.42 6.14
N GLY A 39 11.80 11.08 6.59
CA GLY A 39 11.52 11.24 8.02
C GLY A 39 12.12 12.48 8.67
N CYS A 40 12.42 13.53 7.89
CA CYS A 40 12.75 14.83 8.47
C CYS A 40 11.49 15.47 9.06
N ARG A 41 11.52 15.88 10.33
CA ARG A 41 10.39 16.55 11.00
C ARG A 41 9.95 17.86 10.33
N TRP A 42 10.79 18.41 9.47
CA TRP A 42 10.59 19.69 8.79
C TRP A 42 10.05 19.53 7.36
N PHE A 43 9.73 18.32 6.93
CA PHE A 43 9.24 18.02 5.59
C PHE A 43 7.72 17.93 5.59
N ILE A 44 7.07 18.80 4.81
CA ILE A 44 5.61 18.75 4.60
C ILE A 44 5.36 18.12 3.23
N PRO A 45 4.82 16.89 3.15
CA PRO A 45 4.51 16.26 1.88
C PRO A 45 3.41 17.01 1.11
N LEU A 46 3.47 16.99 -0.22
CA LEU A 46 2.39 17.50 -1.07
C LEU A 46 1.21 16.53 -1.05
N GLU A 47 -0.01 17.05 -0.95
CA GLU A 47 -1.22 16.23 -1.00
C GLU A 47 -1.56 15.75 -2.42
N GLN A 48 -2.35 14.66 -2.50
CA GLN A 48 -2.87 14.00 -3.70
C GLN A 48 -1.83 13.26 -4.56
N GLY A 49 -1.59 11.98 -4.29
CA GLY A 49 -0.89 11.04 -5.20
C GLY A 49 0.63 11.25 -5.38
N LEU A 50 1.18 12.34 -4.88
CA LEU A 50 2.63 12.66 -4.94
C LEU A 50 3.39 12.29 -3.65
N HIS A 51 2.65 11.96 -2.57
CA HIS A 51 3.11 11.37 -1.31
C HIS A 51 4.47 11.88 -0.78
N ASN A 52 5.36 10.94 -0.44
CA ASN A 52 6.68 11.21 0.14
C ASN A 52 7.69 11.65 -0.92
N ASP A 53 7.36 11.47 -2.20
CA ASP A 53 8.23 11.82 -3.32
C ASP A 53 8.35 13.33 -3.46
N TRP A 54 7.35 14.10 -3.00
CA TRP A 54 7.34 15.56 -3.10
C TRP A 54 6.84 16.23 -1.83
N GLY A 55 7.52 17.30 -1.44
CA GLY A 55 7.10 18.13 -0.32
C GLY A 55 7.78 19.49 -0.28
N VAL A 56 7.62 20.19 0.83
CA VAL A 56 8.27 21.47 1.09
C VAL A 56 9.00 21.38 2.42
N CYS A 57 10.25 21.84 2.46
CA CYS A 57 10.98 21.97 3.72
C CYS A 57 10.57 23.27 4.42
N HIS A 58 10.24 23.24 5.70
CA HIS A 58 9.92 24.43 6.50
C HIS A 58 10.90 24.68 7.65
N ASN A 59 12.07 24.04 7.63
CA ASN A 59 13.14 24.32 8.60
C ASN A 59 13.73 25.71 8.28
N PRO A 60 13.63 26.71 9.18
CA PRO A 60 14.19 28.05 8.93
C PRO A 60 15.70 28.06 8.71
N GLU A 61 16.43 27.09 9.25
CA GLU A 61 17.89 26.97 9.07
C GLU A 61 18.26 26.24 7.78
N SER A 62 17.30 25.54 7.15
CA SER A 62 17.58 24.79 5.94
C SER A 62 17.74 25.72 4.72
N PRO A 63 18.75 25.48 3.86
CA PRO A 63 18.84 26.15 2.57
C PRO A 63 17.63 25.85 1.66
N ARG A 64 16.84 24.81 1.98
CA ARG A 64 15.60 24.45 1.29
C ARG A 64 14.34 25.04 1.92
N CYS A 65 14.43 25.91 2.92
CA CYS A 65 13.24 26.51 3.55
C CYS A 65 12.31 27.16 2.51
N GLY A 66 11.05 26.72 2.48
CA GLY A 66 10.03 27.19 1.54
C GLY A 66 10.16 26.65 0.11
N LEU A 67 11.11 25.76 -0.17
CA LEU A 67 11.31 25.19 -1.50
C LEU A 67 10.64 23.83 -1.65
N LEU A 68 10.05 23.63 -2.83
CA LEU A 68 9.68 22.30 -3.33
C LEU A 68 10.90 21.37 -3.25
N THR A 69 10.72 20.17 -2.74
CA THR A 69 11.76 19.19 -2.44
C THR A 69 11.31 17.82 -2.91
N PHE A 70 12.11 17.19 -3.76
CA PHE A 70 11.89 15.84 -4.27
C PHE A 70 12.51 14.78 -3.34
N GLU A 71 12.01 13.55 -3.36
CA GLU A 71 12.74 12.42 -2.77
C GLU A 71 14.16 12.37 -3.32
N HIS A 72 15.16 12.13 -2.46
CA HIS A 72 16.58 12.31 -2.78
C HIS A 72 17.14 13.74 -2.74
N GLN A 73 16.35 14.77 -2.43
CA GLN A 73 16.85 16.12 -2.12
C GLN A 73 16.82 16.40 -0.61
N GLY A 74 17.75 17.23 -0.14
CA GLY A 74 17.91 17.42 1.29
C GLY A 74 18.94 18.46 1.70
N CYS A 75 19.23 18.49 2.99
CA CYS A 75 20.21 19.40 3.58
C CYS A 75 20.85 18.77 4.81
N HIS A 76 21.88 19.42 5.34
CA HIS A 76 22.55 19.00 6.58
C HIS A 76 21.71 19.32 7.83
N GLU A 77 20.76 20.25 7.73
CA GLU A 77 19.82 20.59 8.80
C GLU A 77 18.67 19.58 8.94
N PHE A 78 18.90 18.35 8.46
CA PHE A 78 17.99 17.24 8.68
C PHE A 78 17.86 16.99 10.18
N GLN A 79 16.63 16.87 10.65
CA GLN A 79 16.33 16.46 12.01
C GLN A 79 15.34 15.31 11.95
N GLU A 80 15.82 14.16 12.42
CA GLU A 80 14.96 13.00 12.61
C GLU A 80 13.87 13.34 13.61
N GLU A 81 12.67 12.83 13.35
CA GLU A 81 11.57 12.90 14.31
C GLU A 81 11.87 11.97 15.50
N THR A 82 12.79 12.39 16.39
CA THR A 82 13.07 11.66 17.62
C THR A 82 12.00 11.97 18.67
N ASP A 83 11.46 10.91 19.24
CA ASP A 83 10.28 10.81 20.12
C ASP A 83 10.37 11.53 21.49
N GLN A 84 11.07 12.67 21.63
CA GLN A 84 11.21 13.37 22.92
C GLN A 84 11.16 14.90 22.83
N GLY A 85 9.97 15.43 23.11
CA GLY A 85 9.69 16.85 23.40
C GLY A 85 8.20 17.09 23.16
N PRO A 86 7.49 17.83 24.03
CA PRO A 86 6.05 18.00 23.85
C PRO A 86 5.82 18.57 22.46
N ASP A 87 4.96 17.89 21.71
CA ASP A 87 4.51 18.33 20.39
C ASP A 87 4.38 19.85 20.41
N PRO A 88 4.89 20.59 19.39
CA PRO A 88 4.32 21.90 19.15
C PRO A 88 2.83 21.67 19.11
N LYS A 89 2.15 22.17 20.17
CA LYS A 89 0.77 21.87 20.55
C LYS A 89 0.04 21.56 19.27
N PRO A 90 -0.32 20.28 18.98
CA PRO A 90 -0.74 19.90 17.64
C PRO A 90 -1.72 20.99 17.24
N LEU A 91 -1.39 21.74 16.18
CA LEU A 91 -2.40 22.61 15.56
C LEU A 91 -3.54 21.66 15.42
N LEU A 92 -4.57 21.82 16.27
CA LEU A 92 -5.59 20.80 16.49
C LEU A 92 -5.97 20.43 15.07
N ARG A 93 -5.49 19.27 14.62
CA ARG A 93 -5.80 18.81 13.28
C ARG A 93 -7.23 18.46 13.54
N GLU A 94 -8.12 19.39 13.22
CA GLU A 94 -9.54 19.15 13.33
C GLU A 94 -9.71 17.77 12.74
N PRO A 95 -10.29 16.81 13.50
CA PRO A 95 -10.36 15.43 13.08
C PRO A 95 -10.77 15.46 11.63
N HIS A 96 -9.82 15.13 10.74
CA HIS A 96 -10.05 15.32 9.33
C HIS A 96 -11.22 14.38 9.07
N PRO A 97 -12.42 14.89 8.75
CA PRO A 97 -13.59 14.07 8.73
C PRO A 97 -13.23 12.87 7.87
N ALA A 98 -13.29 11.67 8.45
CA ALA A 98 -12.96 10.45 7.73
C ALA A 98 -13.64 10.60 6.37
N ARG A 99 -12.83 10.61 5.30
CA ARG A 99 -13.33 10.90 3.96
C ARG A 99 -14.57 10.02 3.79
N PRO A 100 -15.73 10.51 3.31
CA PRO A 100 -17.00 9.76 3.45
C PRO A 100 -16.91 8.27 3.07
N LEU A 101 -16.06 7.94 2.09
CA LEU A 101 -15.73 6.58 1.65
C LEU A 101 -14.93 5.73 2.67
N GLU A 102 -14.01 6.32 3.42
CA GLU A 102 -13.28 5.65 4.50
C GLU A 102 -14.20 5.35 5.69
N ALA A 103 -15.09 6.28 6.03
CA ALA A 103 -16.12 6.04 7.05
C ALA A 103 -17.11 4.94 6.62
N GLU A 104 -17.51 4.93 5.34
CA GLU A 104 -18.33 3.87 4.73
C GLU A 104 -17.60 2.53 4.75
N LEU A 105 -16.33 2.48 4.34
CA LEU A 105 -15.50 1.28 4.40
C LEU A 105 -15.43 0.73 5.82
N LEU A 106 -15.16 1.58 6.81
CA LEU A 106 -15.08 1.17 8.22
C LEU A 106 -16.43 0.60 8.72
N THR A 107 -17.53 1.24 8.35
CA THR A 107 -18.88 0.76 8.66
C THR A 107 -19.12 -0.61 8.03
N ASN A 108 -18.79 -0.79 6.75
CA ASN A 108 -19.01 -2.04 6.04
C ASN A 108 -18.10 -3.17 6.54
N LEU A 109 -16.86 -2.87 6.94
CA LEU A 109 -15.96 -3.82 7.61
C LEU A 109 -16.60 -4.38 8.88
N LYS A 110 -17.15 -3.51 9.74
CA LYS A 110 -17.89 -3.92 10.95
C LYS A 110 -19.12 -4.76 10.61
N THR A 111 -19.98 -4.25 9.71
CA THR A 111 -21.25 -4.90 9.37
C THR A 111 -21.05 -6.28 8.72
N ARG A 112 -20.00 -6.45 7.92
CA ARG A 112 -19.71 -7.70 7.21
C ARG A 112 -18.73 -8.62 7.92
N ARG A 113 -18.27 -8.26 9.13
CA ARG A 113 -17.25 -8.99 9.90
C ARG A 113 -17.44 -10.50 9.90
N ALA A 114 -18.65 -10.98 10.25
CA ALA A 114 -18.93 -12.42 10.32
C ALA A 114 -18.72 -13.13 8.98
N ARG A 115 -19.10 -12.49 7.85
CA ARG A 115 -18.89 -13.06 6.51
C ARG A 115 -17.41 -13.07 6.12
N LEU A 116 -16.67 -12.02 6.49
CA LEU A 116 -15.23 -11.93 6.25
C LEU A 116 -14.48 -13.00 7.06
N GLU A 117 -14.83 -13.19 8.33
CA GLU A 117 -14.27 -14.24 9.19
C GLU A 117 -14.57 -15.64 8.64
N GLU A 118 -15.79 -15.88 8.17
CA GLU A 118 -16.17 -17.15 7.54
C GLU A 118 -15.41 -17.40 6.23
N ALA A 119 -15.24 -16.37 5.39
CA ALA A 119 -14.43 -16.45 4.20
C ALA A 119 -12.95 -16.74 4.52
N LEU A 120 -12.40 -16.11 5.56
CA LEU A 120 -11.02 -16.31 5.98
C LEU A 120 -10.80 -17.71 6.55
N ALA A 121 -11.77 -18.23 7.31
CA ALA A 121 -11.75 -19.58 7.84
C ALA A 121 -11.68 -20.62 6.71
N ARG A 122 -12.53 -20.49 5.68
CA ARG A 122 -12.44 -21.32 4.46
C ARG A 122 -11.11 -21.16 3.74
N ALA A 123 -10.60 -19.94 3.61
CA ALA A 123 -9.30 -19.66 2.99
C ALA A 123 -8.08 -20.04 3.85
N THR A 124 -8.30 -20.71 5.00
CA THR A 124 -7.25 -21.18 5.91
C THR A 124 -7.37 -22.67 6.20
N ASP A 125 -8.49 -23.31 5.83
CA ASP A 125 -8.71 -24.72 6.10
C ASP A 125 -7.92 -25.66 5.15
N HIS A 126 -8.02 -26.95 5.44
CA HIS A 126 -7.35 -28.00 4.67
C HIS A 126 -7.66 -27.93 3.16
N TRP A 127 -8.90 -27.65 2.78
CA TRP A 127 -9.36 -27.70 1.39
C TRP A 127 -9.17 -26.38 0.65
N GLY A 128 -9.28 -25.26 1.34
CA GLY A 128 -9.12 -23.92 0.78
C GLY A 128 -7.68 -23.43 0.76
N PHE A 129 -6.79 -24.03 1.56
CA PHE A 129 -5.39 -23.61 1.64
C PHE A 129 -4.39 -24.76 1.55
N GLU A 130 -4.42 -25.70 2.51
CA GLU A 130 -3.33 -26.68 2.65
C GLU A 130 -3.18 -27.61 1.44
N ASP A 131 -4.25 -28.30 1.04
CA ASP A 131 -4.24 -29.22 -0.11
C ASP A 131 -3.86 -28.47 -1.40
N PRO A 132 -4.56 -27.40 -1.86
CA PRO A 132 -4.22 -26.78 -3.13
C PRO A 132 -2.78 -26.20 -3.18
N VAL A 133 -2.26 -25.64 -2.09
CA VAL A 133 -0.85 -25.19 -2.03
C VAL A 133 0.11 -26.38 -2.10
N TYR A 134 -0.12 -27.45 -1.35
CA TYR A 134 0.68 -28.67 -1.43
C TYR A 134 0.66 -29.27 -2.85
N ARG A 135 -0.48 -29.22 -3.54
CA ARG A 135 -0.66 -29.79 -4.89
C ARG A 135 0.18 -29.09 -5.95
N PHE A 136 0.60 -27.84 -5.72
CA PHE A 136 1.62 -27.19 -6.55
C PHE A 136 2.93 -27.98 -6.58
N TYR A 137 3.42 -28.44 -5.42
CA TYR A 137 4.67 -29.21 -5.32
C TYR A 137 4.55 -30.62 -5.89
N HIS A 138 3.33 -31.15 -5.93
CA HIS A 138 3.02 -32.46 -6.50
C HIS A 138 2.61 -32.38 -7.99
N GLN A 139 2.66 -31.20 -8.63
CA GLN A 139 2.21 -30.99 -10.02
C GLN A 139 0.80 -31.54 -10.30
N SER A 140 -0.13 -31.29 -9.38
CA SER A 140 -1.49 -31.79 -9.47
C SER A 140 -2.45 -30.69 -9.87
N PHE A 141 -3.30 -30.97 -10.87
CA PHE A 141 -4.35 -30.06 -11.37
C PHE A 141 -5.25 -29.45 -10.28
N LYS A 142 -5.35 -30.09 -9.11
CA LYS A 142 -6.06 -29.56 -7.94
C LYS A 142 -5.62 -28.15 -7.49
N VAL A 143 -4.41 -27.70 -7.83
CA VAL A 143 -4.00 -26.30 -7.60
C VAL A 143 -4.97 -25.30 -8.24
N TYR A 144 -5.61 -25.66 -9.36
CA TYR A 144 -6.59 -24.81 -10.07
C TYR A 144 -7.86 -24.59 -9.25
N TRP A 145 -8.16 -25.42 -8.24
CA TRP A 145 -9.32 -25.24 -7.38
C TRP A 145 -9.19 -24.01 -6.48
N MET A 146 -7.97 -23.51 -6.27
CA MET A 146 -7.69 -22.30 -5.49
C MET A 146 -8.30 -21.02 -6.11
N GLN A 147 -8.57 -21.04 -7.42
CA GLN A 147 -9.28 -19.96 -8.11
C GLN A 147 -10.67 -19.69 -7.49
N ASN A 148 -11.37 -20.75 -7.08
CA ASN A 148 -12.70 -20.63 -6.48
C ASN A 148 -12.67 -19.82 -5.18
N GLN A 149 -11.66 -20.05 -4.34
CA GLN A 149 -11.49 -19.27 -3.11
C GLN A 149 -11.10 -17.82 -3.43
N THR A 150 -10.21 -17.62 -4.40
CA THR A 150 -9.82 -16.29 -4.87
C THR A 150 -11.02 -15.46 -5.32
N GLU A 151 -11.93 -16.05 -6.09
CA GLU A 151 -13.17 -15.40 -6.56
C GLU A 151 -14.15 -15.10 -5.42
N VAL A 152 -14.28 -16.00 -4.43
CA VAL A 152 -15.08 -15.75 -3.23
C VAL A 152 -14.54 -14.56 -2.45
N ILE A 153 -13.22 -14.52 -2.23
CA ILE A 153 -12.56 -13.44 -1.50
C ILE A 153 -12.73 -12.10 -2.25
N MET A 154 -12.51 -12.11 -3.56
CA MET A 154 -12.71 -10.93 -4.43
C MET A 154 -14.09 -10.34 -4.31
N ARG A 155 -15.13 -11.19 -4.30
CA ARG A 155 -16.51 -10.74 -4.12
C ARG A 155 -16.71 -10.10 -2.75
N GLU A 156 -16.24 -10.73 -1.67
CA GLU A 156 -16.40 -10.15 -0.33
C GLU A 156 -15.64 -8.83 -0.17
N LEU A 157 -14.45 -8.69 -0.78
CA LEU A 157 -13.69 -7.44 -0.78
C LEU A 157 -14.39 -6.34 -1.58
N GLY A 158 -14.86 -6.64 -2.80
CA GLY A 158 -15.56 -5.65 -3.65
C GLY A 158 -16.85 -5.12 -3.01
N GLU A 159 -17.47 -5.93 -2.16
CA GLU A 159 -18.68 -5.56 -1.45
C GLU A 159 -18.46 -4.65 -0.22
N LEU A 160 -17.21 -4.43 0.20
CA LEU A 160 -16.89 -3.50 1.28
C LEU A 160 -17.05 -2.04 0.87
N LEU A 161 -16.89 -1.74 -0.43
CA LEU A 161 -17.12 -0.41 -0.97
C LEU A 161 -17.55 -0.52 -2.44
N PRO A 162 -18.81 -0.92 -2.73
CA PRO A 162 -19.26 -1.24 -4.10
C PRO A 162 -19.18 -0.07 -5.09
N SER A 163 -19.13 1.16 -4.58
CA SER A 163 -19.00 2.38 -5.37
C SER A 163 -17.57 2.64 -5.87
N GLN A 164 -16.57 1.92 -5.35
CA GLN A 164 -15.17 2.08 -5.71
C GLN A 164 -14.62 0.84 -6.42
N PRO A 165 -13.89 1.00 -7.55
CA PRO A 165 -13.14 -0.11 -8.11
C PRO A 165 -11.99 -0.49 -7.17
N LEU A 166 -11.67 -1.79 -7.14
CA LEU A 166 -10.47 -2.27 -6.47
C LEU A 166 -9.22 -1.81 -7.25
N ASN A 167 -8.08 -1.78 -6.55
CA ASN A 167 -6.81 -1.32 -7.08
C ASN A 167 -6.45 -2.03 -8.39
N PRO A 168 -6.02 -1.29 -9.44
CA PRO A 168 -5.79 -1.87 -10.76
C PRO A 168 -4.68 -2.93 -10.80
N TRP A 169 -3.66 -2.82 -9.95
CA TRP A 169 -2.58 -3.81 -9.89
C TRP A 169 -3.06 -5.09 -9.22
N PHE A 170 -3.89 -4.96 -8.18
CA PHE A 170 -4.55 -6.09 -7.57
C PHE A 170 -5.48 -6.79 -8.57
N LEU A 171 -6.29 -6.04 -9.32
CA LEU A 171 -7.16 -6.60 -10.37
C LEU A 171 -6.36 -7.34 -11.46
N GLU A 172 -5.19 -6.83 -11.85
CA GLU A 172 -4.32 -7.49 -12.81
C GLU A 172 -3.78 -8.84 -12.28
N ILE A 173 -3.33 -8.88 -11.03
CA ILE A 173 -2.91 -10.13 -10.36
C ILE A 173 -4.06 -11.15 -10.37
N ILE A 174 -5.27 -10.72 -9.99
CA ILE A 174 -6.45 -11.60 -9.95
C ILE A 174 -6.81 -12.11 -11.35
N ARG A 175 -6.74 -11.25 -12.37
CA ARG A 175 -7.02 -11.61 -13.76
C ARG A 175 -6.04 -12.66 -14.29
N GLN A 176 -4.78 -12.59 -13.89
CA GLN A 176 -3.76 -13.55 -14.30
C GLN A 176 -3.91 -14.90 -13.60
N GLY A 177 -4.45 -14.92 -12.38
CA GLY A 177 -4.58 -16.14 -11.57
C GLY A 177 -5.96 -16.79 -11.53
N THR A 178 -6.97 -16.26 -12.21
CA THR A 178 -8.34 -16.81 -12.23
C THR A 178 -8.86 -17.05 -13.67
N GLY A 179 -9.96 -17.80 -13.81
CA GLY A 179 -10.54 -18.17 -15.11
C GLY A 179 -9.74 -19.19 -15.93
N MET A 180 -8.68 -19.76 -15.37
CA MET A 180 -7.81 -20.73 -16.01
C MET A 180 -8.43 -22.14 -16.01
N ARG A 181 -8.26 -22.86 -17.12
CA ARG A 181 -8.66 -24.28 -17.25
C ARG A 181 -7.41 -25.12 -17.41
N PHE A 182 -7.31 -26.17 -16.59
CA PHE A 182 -6.20 -27.11 -16.68
C PHE A 182 -6.18 -27.84 -18.02
N THR A 183 -4.98 -27.92 -18.60
CA THR A 183 -4.67 -28.77 -19.75
C THR A 183 -3.44 -29.63 -19.43
N PRO A 184 -3.32 -30.87 -19.94
CA PRO A 184 -2.13 -31.70 -19.72
C PRO A 184 -0.81 -31.03 -20.11
N GLU A 185 -0.84 -30.13 -21.09
CA GLU A 185 0.29 -29.34 -21.56
C GLU A 185 0.84 -28.40 -20.49
N ASP A 186 0.00 -27.95 -19.55
CA ASP A 186 0.41 -27.07 -18.44
C ASP A 186 1.49 -27.71 -17.58
N ASN A 187 1.54 -29.05 -17.48
CA ASN A 187 2.58 -29.76 -16.73
C ASN A 187 4.00 -29.47 -17.27
N SER A 188 4.14 -29.25 -18.58
CA SER A 188 5.44 -28.93 -19.19
C SER A 188 5.94 -27.52 -18.85
N ARG A 189 5.02 -26.63 -18.43
CA ARG A 189 5.27 -25.24 -18.04
C ARG A 189 4.71 -24.95 -16.65
N TRP A 190 4.77 -25.96 -15.76
CA TRP A 190 3.98 -25.96 -14.52
C TRP A 190 4.10 -24.67 -13.71
N THR A 191 5.33 -24.21 -13.48
CA THR A 191 5.59 -23.01 -12.67
C THR A 191 5.13 -21.72 -13.36
N GLU A 192 5.24 -21.62 -14.68
CA GLU A 192 4.76 -20.47 -15.46
C GLU A 192 3.24 -20.34 -15.33
N VAL A 193 2.51 -21.46 -15.43
CA VAL A 193 1.04 -21.47 -15.47
C VAL A 193 0.42 -21.39 -14.07
N THR A 194 1.01 -22.05 -13.07
CA THR A 194 0.35 -22.21 -11.75
C THR A 194 0.81 -21.23 -10.69
N ARG A 195 1.96 -20.57 -10.85
CA ARG A 195 2.38 -19.50 -9.93
C ARG A 195 1.40 -18.32 -9.89
N PRO A 196 0.85 -17.84 -11.03
CA PRO A 196 -0.16 -16.77 -11.01
C PRO A 196 -1.41 -17.13 -10.20
N ILE A 197 -1.84 -18.40 -10.22
CA ILE A 197 -3.00 -18.88 -9.43
C ILE A 197 -2.72 -18.71 -7.93
N LEU A 198 -1.54 -19.13 -7.49
CA LEU A 198 -1.10 -19.00 -6.09
C LEU A 198 -0.93 -17.53 -5.69
N GLU A 199 -0.29 -16.72 -6.54
CA GLU A 199 -0.07 -15.30 -6.31
C GLU A 199 -1.39 -14.55 -6.14
N ALA A 200 -2.36 -14.78 -7.02
CA ALA A 200 -3.69 -14.21 -6.91
C ALA A 200 -4.38 -14.57 -5.60
N PHE A 201 -4.31 -15.84 -5.19
CA PHE A 201 -4.86 -16.26 -3.92
C PHE A 201 -4.17 -15.61 -2.73
N PHE A 202 -2.83 -15.56 -2.70
CA PHE A 202 -2.09 -14.98 -1.58
C PHE A 202 -2.37 -13.50 -1.41
N HIS A 203 -2.44 -12.73 -2.51
CA HIS A 203 -2.81 -11.32 -2.47
C HIS A 203 -4.26 -11.14 -2.02
N ALA A 204 -5.21 -11.92 -2.55
CA ALA A 204 -6.61 -11.85 -2.13
C ALA A 204 -6.76 -12.16 -0.63
N ARG A 205 -6.13 -13.25 -0.16
CA ARG A 205 -6.13 -13.67 1.24
C ARG A 205 -5.49 -12.63 2.16
N PHE A 206 -4.40 -11.98 1.74
CA PHE A 206 -3.79 -10.89 2.50
C PHE A 206 -4.79 -9.76 2.76
N PHE A 207 -5.49 -9.29 1.72
CA PHE A 207 -6.47 -8.21 1.89
C PHE A 207 -7.67 -8.66 2.73
N LEU A 208 -8.13 -9.91 2.59
CA LEU A 208 -9.16 -10.46 3.46
C LEU A 208 -8.72 -10.51 4.92
N GLU A 209 -7.49 -10.93 5.19
CA GLU A 209 -6.92 -10.94 6.53
C GLU A 209 -6.87 -9.53 7.12
N MET A 210 -6.47 -8.52 6.34
CA MET A 210 -6.51 -7.13 6.78
C MET A 210 -7.94 -6.68 7.04
N ALA A 211 -8.89 -7.02 6.18
CA ALA A 211 -10.30 -6.68 6.36
C ALA A 211 -10.84 -7.26 7.68
N VAL A 212 -10.58 -8.54 7.97
CA VAL A 212 -10.96 -9.17 9.25
C VAL A 212 -10.25 -8.50 10.44
N ARG A 213 -8.95 -8.27 10.34
CA ARG A 213 -8.12 -7.69 11.42
C ARG A 213 -8.63 -6.31 11.85
N TYR A 214 -9.08 -5.49 10.91
CA TYR A 214 -9.52 -4.13 11.17
C TYR A 214 -11.05 -3.96 11.27
N ALA A 215 -11.83 -5.06 11.18
CA ALA A 215 -13.28 -5.03 11.27
C ALA A 215 -13.86 -4.60 12.63
N ASN A 216 -13.03 -4.52 13.68
CA ASN A 216 -13.45 -4.12 15.03
C ASN A 216 -13.07 -2.69 15.41
N LEU A 217 -12.42 -1.95 14.51
CA LEU A 217 -12.01 -0.59 14.79
C LEU A 217 -13.21 0.33 14.89
N GLU A 218 -13.33 1.08 16.00
CA GLU A 218 -14.45 2.02 16.14
C GLU A 218 -14.31 3.23 15.22
N GLU A 219 -13.07 3.69 15.06
CA GLU A 219 -12.64 4.84 14.26
C GLU A 219 -11.37 4.51 13.48
N ALA A 220 -11.02 5.34 12.50
CA ALA A 220 -9.79 5.18 11.73
C ALA A 220 -8.57 5.29 12.66
N PRO A 221 -7.61 4.36 12.59
CA PRO A 221 -6.53 4.27 13.57
C PRO A 221 -5.47 5.37 13.33
N THR A 222 -4.98 5.96 14.42
CA THR A 222 -3.85 6.90 14.43
C THR A 222 -2.82 6.47 15.50
N PRO A 223 -1.54 6.24 15.16
CA PRO A 223 -0.96 6.30 13.82
C PRO A 223 -1.50 5.19 12.91
N LEU A 224 -1.40 5.41 11.59
CA LEU A 224 -2.01 4.54 10.58
C LEU A 224 -1.17 3.26 10.36
N PRO A 225 -1.64 2.07 10.79
CA PRO A 225 -0.90 0.84 10.64
C PRO A 225 -0.91 0.38 9.17
N SER A 226 0.18 -0.23 8.72
CA SER A 226 0.38 -0.60 7.31
C SER A 226 -0.72 -1.51 6.75
N GLY A 227 -1.31 -2.38 7.57
CA GLY A 227 -2.40 -3.25 7.13
C GLY A 227 -3.70 -2.47 6.82
N TYR A 228 -4.01 -1.44 7.61
CA TYR A 228 -5.16 -0.58 7.34
C TYR A 228 -4.85 0.33 6.15
N ALA A 229 -3.62 0.87 6.07
CA ALA A 229 -3.16 1.61 4.90
C ALA A 229 -3.26 0.77 3.61
N ALA A 230 -2.97 -0.53 3.66
CA ALA A 230 -3.13 -1.42 2.52
C ALA A 230 -4.60 -1.54 2.07
N LEU A 231 -5.57 -1.61 2.99
CA LEU A 231 -7.00 -1.55 2.64
C LEU A 231 -7.35 -0.22 1.97
N LEU A 232 -6.84 0.90 2.47
CA LEU A 232 -7.06 2.20 1.81
C LEU A 232 -6.49 2.21 0.39
N CYS A 233 -5.28 1.67 0.17
CA CYS A 233 -4.70 1.52 -1.17
C CYS A 233 -5.52 0.59 -2.07
N LEU A 234 -6.12 -0.47 -1.51
CA LEU A 234 -6.98 -1.40 -2.25
C LEU A 234 -8.19 -0.69 -2.85
N PHE A 235 -8.76 0.29 -2.14
CA PHE A 235 -9.93 1.06 -2.58
C PHE A 235 -9.58 2.43 -3.20
N GLY A 236 -8.29 2.70 -3.47
CA GLY A 236 -7.86 3.98 -4.05
C GLY A 236 -8.08 5.19 -3.13
N LEU A 237 -8.17 4.97 -1.81
CA LEU A 237 -8.37 6.00 -0.80
C LEU A 237 -7.04 6.61 -0.31
N ARG A 238 -5.91 6.04 -0.75
CA ARG A 238 -4.57 6.55 -0.48
C ARG A 238 -3.82 6.72 -1.78
#